data_AF-A0A1H9EER6-F1
#
_entry.id   AF-A0A1H9EER6-F1
#
_cell.length_a   1.000
_cell.length_b   1.000
_cell.length_c   1.000
_cell.angle_alpha   90.00
_cell.angle_beta   90.00
_cell.angle_gamma   90.00
#
_symmetry.space_group_name_H-M   'P 1'
#
loop_
_entity.id
_entity.type
_entity.pdbx_description
1 polymer ?
#
loop_
_entity_poly.entity_id
_entity_poly.type
_entity_poly.pdbx_seq_one_letter_code
_entity_poly.pdbx_strand_id
1 'polypeptide(L)'
;MAKVFGYDSNAPQRGEIEAANVEAWEVKHFGADSLKARFGWEVCSTSFKEEKASLLKQMQKECRYPELIEDVKNTKAADVPVIALSGVYSA
;
A
#
# COMPACT_ATOMS: atom_id res chain seq x y z
N MET A 1 -1.96 13.74 -10.90
CA MET A 1 -2.01 12.85 -9.73
C MET A 1 -1.58 11.44 -10.12
N ALA A 2 -0.66 10.84 -9.36
CA ALA A 2 -0.19 9.47 -9.48
C ALA A 2 -0.70 8.66 -8.28
N LYS A 3 -0.98 7.36 -8.48
CA LYS A 3 -1.41 6.46 -7.41
C LYS A 3 -0.21 5.70 -6.87
N VAL A 4 -0.06 5.68 -5.55
CA VAL A 4 0.89 4.82 -4.84
C VAL A 4 0.14 3.82 -3.99
N PHE A 5 0.77 2.67 -3.74
CA PHE A 5 0.19 1.55 -3.02
C PHE A 5 1.14 1.15 -1.90
N GLY A 6 0.62 0.70 -0.77
CA GLY A 6 1.44 0.26 0.37
C GLY A 6 0.64 -0.48 1.43
N TYR A 7 1.32 -0.93 2.48
CA TYR A 7 0.72 -1.51 3.67
C TYR A 7 1.64 -1.30 4.90
N ASP A 8 1.04 -1.27 6.09
CA ASP A 8 1.79 -1.29 7.36
C ASP A 8 2.16 -2.74 7.74
N SER A 9 3.29 -2.89 8.45
CA SER A 9 3.81 -4.07 9.15
C SER A 9 2.82 -4.79 10.08
N ASN A 10 1.83 -4.04 10.60
CA ASN A 10 0.79 -4.57 11.49
C ASN A 10 -0.49 -4.95 10.76
N ALA A 11 -0.60 -4.69 9.46
CA ALA A 11 -1.72 -5.08 8.62
C ALA A 11 -1.46 -6.27 7.65
N PRO A 12 -0.27 -6.88 7.49
CA PRO A 12 -0.09 -7.93 6.48
C PRO A 12 -0.99 -9.14 6.75
N GLN A 13 -1.21 -9.46 8.04
CA GLN A 13 -2.11 -10.52 8.45
C GLN A 13 -3.60 -10.24 8.15
N ARG A 14 -3.97 -8.98 7.87
CA ARG A 14 -5.31 -8.60 7.41
C ARG A 14 -5.44 -8.71 5.89
N GLY A 15 -4.32 -8.81 5.16
CA GLY A 15 -4.31 -8.82 3.70
C GLY A 15 -4.71 -7.49 3.07
N GLU A 16 -4.56 -6.38 3.79
CA GLU A 16 -5.02 -5.08 3.32
C GLU A 16 -3.90 -4.35 2.56
N ILE A 17 -4.18 -4.00 1.30
CA ILE A 17 -3.38 -3.04 0.53
C ILE A 17 -4.11 -1.70 0.60
N GLU A 18 -3.37 -0.65 0.93
CA GLU A 18 -3.85 0.72 0.89
C GLU A 18 -3.31 1.43 -0.35
N ALA A 19 -3.99 2.50 -0.77
CA ALA A 19 -3.49 3.34 -1.84
C ALA A 19 -3.70 4.81 -1.55
N ALA A 20 -2.79 5.65 -2.02
CA ALA A 20 -2.89 7.10 -1.89
C ALA A 20 -2.68 7.75 -3.26
N ASN A 21 -3.34 8.89 -3.43
CA ASN A 21 -3.14 9.74 -4.59
C ASN A 21 -2.17 10.85 -4.20
N VAL A 22 -1.08 10.96 -4.93
CA VAL A 22 0.00 11.93 -4.71
C VAL A 22 0.26 12.71 -5.98
N GLU A 23 0.88 13.87 -5.89
CA GLU A 23 1.26 14.59 -7.09
C GLU A 23 2.37 13.88 -7.84
N ALA A 24 2.33 13.91 -9.18
CA ALA A 24 3.29 13.19 -10.00
C ALA A 24 4.74 13.69 -9.78
N TRP A 25 4.88 14.98 -9.46
CA TRP A 25 6.18 15.55 -9.13
C TRP A 25 6.71 15.05 -7.77
N GLU A 26 5.84 14.78 -6.79
CA GLU A 26 6.23 14.26 -5.48
C GLU A 26 6.84 12.86 -5.62
N VAL A 27 6.21 11.99 -6.42
CA VAL A 27 6.73 10.65 -6.71
C VAL A 27 8.13 10.73 -7.34
N LYS A 28 8.31 11.65 -8.29
CA LYS A 28 9.57 11.81 -9.01
C LYS A 28 10.71 12.35 -8.13
N HIS A 29 10.41 13.25 -7.19
CA HIS A 29 11.44 13.95 -6.40
C HIS A 29 11.70 13.31 -5.03
N PHE A 30 10.68 12.80 -4.36
CA PHE A 30 10.81 12.25 -3.00
C PHE A 30 10.98 10.74 -2.97
N GLY A 31 10.60 10.04 -4.05
CA GLY A 31 10.68 8.58 -4.13
C GLY A 31 9.70 7.87 -3.19
N ALA A 32 9.71 6.53 -3.23
CA ALA A 32 8.78 5.71 -2.47
C ALA A 32 9.02 5.78 -0.94
N ASP A 33 10.27 5.89 -0.49
CA ASP A 33 10.60 5.86 0.95
C ASP A 33 10.09 7.07 1.72
N SER A 34 10.12 8.26 1.11
CA SER A 34 9.54 9.46 1.72
C SER A 34 8.01 9.36 1.83
N LEU A 35 7.37 8.68 0.88
CA LEU A 35 5.92 8.44 0.90
C LEU A 35 5.52 7.41 1.95
N LYS A 36 6.32 6.35 2.16
CA LYS A 36 6.14 5.39 3.27
C LYS A 36 5.98 6.10 4.60
N ALA A 37 6.95 6.96 4.94
CA ALA A 37 6.93 7.69 6.20
C ALA A 37 5.71 8.61 6.34
N ARG A 38 5.29 9.26 5.24
CA ARG A 38 4.11 10.14 5.22
C ARG A 38 2.80 9.39 5.48
N PHE A 39 2.67 8.18 4.95
CA PHE A 39 1.46 7.37 5.08
C PHE A 39 1.52 6.36 6.24
N GLY A 40 2.65 6.29 6.96
CA GLY A 40 2.85 5.32 8.04
C GLY A 40 2.94 3.87 7.55
N TRP A 41 3.30 3.67 6.28
CA TRP A 41 3.44 2.34 5.69
C TRP A 41 4.86 1.82 5.85
N GLU A 42 5.01 0.51 6.01
CA GLU A 42 6.34 -0.14 6.02
C GLU A 42 6.86 -0.33 4.59
N VAL A 43 5.94 -0.50 3.65
CA VAL A 43 6.21 -0.69 2.23
C VAL A 43 5.36 0.25 1.38
N CYS A 44 5.91 0.63 0.23
CA CYS A 44 5.25 1.50 -0.72
C CYS A 44 5.86 1.27 -2.09
N SER A 45 5.01 1.22 -3.11
CA SER A 45 5.39 1.20 -4.51
C SER A 45 4.44 2.06 -5.35
N THR A 46 4.93 2.49 -6.51
CA THR A 46 4.10 3.08 -7.57
C THR A 46 3.40 1.99 -8.41
N SER A 47 3.73 0.72 -8.18
CA SER A 47 3.20 -0.44 -8.87
C SER A 47 2.40 -1.32 -7.91
N PHE A 48 1.08 -1.40 -8.13
CA PHE A 48 0.20 -2.32 -7.40
C PHE A 48 0.70 -3.76 -7.48
N LYS A 49 1.21 -4.18 -8.64
CA LYS A 49 1.66 -5.55 -8.87
C LYS A 49 2.84 -5.91 -7.97
N GLU A 50 3.79 -4.98 -7.79
CA GLU A 50 4.95 -5.18 -6.92
C GLU A 50 4.51 -5.25 -5.46
N GLU A 51 3.66 -4.31 -5.04
CA GLU A 51 3.22 -4.24 -3.65
C GLU A 51 2.40 -5.47 -3.25
N LYS A 52 1.47 -5.90 -4.11
CA LYS A 52 0.73 -7.14 -3.93
C LYS A 52 1.63 -8.37 -3.87
N ALA A 53 2.67 -8.44 -4.69
CA ALA A 53 3.61 -9.54 -4.65
C ALA A 53 4.43 -9.57 -3.35
N SER A 54 4.82 -8.39 -2.85
CA SER A 54 5.50 -8.24 -1.55
C SER A 54 4.61 -8.72 -0.40
N LEU A 55 3.36 -8.26 -0.37
CA LEU A 55 2.38 -8.65 0.64
C LEU A 55 2.17 -10.16 0.67
N LEU A 56 1.91 -10.77 -0.50
CA LEU A 56 1.70 -12.22 -0.61
C LEU A 56 2.91 -13.01 -0.13
N LYS A 57 4.13 -12.56 -0.45
CA LYS A 57 5.36 -13.21 0.02
C LYS A 57 5.49 -13.16 1.54
N GLN A 58 5.11 -12.04 2.15
CA GLN A 58 5.12 -11.88 3.60
C GLN A 58 4.07 -12.76 4.29
N MET A 59 2.83 -12.75 3.81
CA MET A 59 1.74 -13.59 4.33
C MET A 59 2.06 -15.09 4.23
N GLN A 60 2.64 -15.54 3.10
CA GLN A 60 3.06 -16.93 2.91
C GLN A 60 4.18 -17.34 3.88
N LYS A 61 5.11 -16.44 4.19
CA LYS A 61 6.19 -16.69 5.15
C LYS A 61 5.64 -16.84 6.57
N GLU A 62 4.62 -16.07 6.92
CA GLU A 62 4.01 -16.08 8.24
C GLU A 62 3.02 -17.25 8.44
N CYS A 63 2.59 -17.91 7.35
CA CYS A 63 1.66 -19.06 7.36
C CYS A 63 0.35 -18.77 8.11
N ARG A 64 -0.20 -17.56 7.96
CA ARG A 64 -1.47 -17.16 8.59
C ARG A 64 -2.53 -16.89 7.53
N TYR A 65 -3.73 -17.46 7.75
CA TYR A 65 -4.96 -17.16 7.01
C TYR A 65 -4.91 -17.45 5.50
N PRO A 66 -4.92 -18.75 5.10
CA PRO A 66 -4.92 -19.14 3.69
C PRO A 66 -6.08 -18.55 2.86
N GLU A 67 -7.23 -18.32 3.49
CA GLU A 67 -8.38 -17.62 2.91
C GLU A 67 -8.05 -16.18 2.52
N LEU A 68 -7.37 -15.43 3.39
CA LEU A 68 -6.98 -14.04 3.12
C LEU A 68 -5.92 -13.97 2.02
N ILE A 69 -5.01 -14.96 1.96
CA ILE A 69 -4.03 -15.05 0.87
C ILE A 69 -4.75 -15.16 -0.49
N GLU A 70 -5.82 -15.93 -0.55
CA GLU A 70 -6.60 -16.09 -1.79
C GLU A 70 -7.36 -14.81 -2.16
N ASP A 71 -7.93 -14.12 -1.17
CA ASP A 71 -8.59 -12.82 -1.37
C ASP A 71 -7.60 -11.76 -1.91
N VAL A 72 -6.39 -11.69 -1.33
CA VAL A 72 -5.32 -10.79 -1.80
C VAL A 72 -4.91 -11.15 -3.23
N LYS A 73 -4.79 -12.44 -3.57
CA LYS A 73 -4.51 -12.88 -4.96
C LYS A 73 -5.58 -12.45 -5.94
N ASN A 74 -6.84 -12.33 -5.52
CA ASN A 74 -7.94 -11.92 -6.38
C ASN A 74 -8.13 -10.39 -6.44
N THR A 75 -7.60 -9.65 -5.47
CA THR A 75 -7.69 -8.18 -5.39
C THR A 75 -7.03 -7.49 -6.61
N LYS A 76 -7.69 -6.48 -7.19
CA LYS A 76 -7.18 -5.66 -8.29
C LYS A 76 -6.90 -4.24 -7.82
N ALA A 77 -6.04 -3.52 -8.55
CA ALA A 77 -5.70 -2.13 -8.24
C ALA A 77 -6.90 -1.17 -8.19
N ALA A 78 -7.97 -1.49 -8.94
CA ALA A 78 -9.22 -0.74 -8.98
C ALA A 78 -10.08 -0.96 -7.73
N ASP A 79 -9.92 -2.10 -7.06
CA ASP A 79 -10.66 -2.45 -5.85
C ASP A 79 -10.06 -1.76 -4.61
N VAL A 80 -8.80 -1.32 -4.69
CA VAL A 80 -8.10 -0.66 -3.59
C VAL A 80 -8.55 0.80 -3.45
N PRO A 81 -9.24 1.15 -2.34
CA PRO A 81 -9.70 2.51 -2.10
C PRO A 81 -8.51 3.44 -1.91
N VAL A 82 -8.69 4.69 -2.35
CA VAL A 82 -7.68 5.72 -2.12
C VAL A 82 -7.93 6.34 -0.74
N ILE A 83 -6.94 6.26 0.14
CA ILE A 83 -6.93 7.00 1.40
C ILE A 83 -6.77 8.49 1.09
N ALA A 84 -7.75 9.29 1.53
CA ALA A 84 -7.62 10.74 1.55
C ALA A 84 -7.00 11.11 2.89
N LEU A 85 -5.85 11.79 2.86
CA LEU A 85 -5.34 12.44 4.07
C LEU A 85 -6.28 13.60 4.41
N SER A 86 -7.29 13.33 5.24
CA SER A 86 -8.10 14.39 5.83
C SER A 86 -7.23 15.16 6.83
N GLY A 87 -6.66 16.27 6.36
CA GLY A 87 -6.23 17.39 7.21
C GLY A 87 -4.95 17.20 8.02
N VAL A 88 -3.80 17.47 7.39
CA VAL A 88 -2.66 18.09 8.10
C VAL A 88 -2.35 19.44 7.44
N TYR A 89 -3.39 20.26 7.29
CA TYR A 89 -3.28 21.70 7.12
C TYR A 89 -4.44 22.32 7.90
N SER A 90 -4.27 22.42 9.22
CA SER A 90 -5.00 23.40 10.01
C SER A 90 -3.97 24.33 10.62
N ALA A 91 -3.97 25.55 10.06
CA ALA A 91 -3.46 26.83 10.56
C ALA A 91 -2.01 26.92 11.06
#